data_AF-G7QC87-F1
#
_entry.id   AF-G7QC87-F1
#
_cell.length_a   1.000
_cell.length_b   1.000
_cell.length_c   1.000
_cell.angle_alpha   90.00
_cell.angle_beta   90.00
_cell.angle_gamma   90.00
#
_symmetry.space_group_name_H-M   'P 1'
#
loop_
_entity.id
_entity.type
_entity.pdbx_description
1 polymer ?
#
loop_
_entity_poly.entity_id
_entity_poly.type
_entity_poly.pdbx_seq_one_letter_code
_entity_poly.pdbx_strand_id
1 'polypeptide(L)'
;MTRAQAFGKIYAIIEKITAGRVKNAEAFFPAPAIFLGTYARQYMEAGEPGLDLWGEAMEALEASDLTKPLLLAEQGDFWIGYYAAKHALRLPGKSLSTKETAKILGIDAATVRQQLAAGRFPGATKFGRDWQIPSGAVAEYRTKSARQGTVDDVDRDVPAE
;
A
#
# COMPACT_ATOMS: atom_id res chain seq x y z
N MET A 1 -0.48 -21.72 3.23
CA MET A 1 -0.41 -20.96 1.96
C MET A 1 0.05 -21.91 0.87
N THR A 2 -0.60 -21.92 -0.29
CA THR A 2 -0.15 -22.77 -1.42
C THR A 2 1.06 -22.15 -2.11
N ARG A 3 1.87 -22.97 -2.79
CA ARG A 3 3.03 -22.50 -3.59
C ARG A 3 2.63 -21.40 -4.57
N ALA A 4 1.48 -21.57 -5.23
CA ALA A 4 0.93 -20.59 -6.16
C ALA A 4 0.55 -19.28 -5.49
N GLN A 5 -0.12 -19.33 -4.33
CA GLN A 5 -0.39 -18.13 -3.53
C GLN A 5 0.91 -17.42 -3.12
N ALA A 6 1.95 -18.16 -2.73
CA ALA A 6 3.25 -17.59 -2.39
C ALA A 6 3.90 -16.85 -3.58
N PHE A 7 3.89 -17.45 -4.78
CA PHE A 7 4.34 -16.76 -6.00
C PHE A 7 3.53 -15.50 -6.29
N GLY A 8 2.20 -15.57 -6.13
CA GLY A 8 1.33 -14.40 -6.28
C GLY A 8 1.72 -13.28 -5.34
N LYS A 9 1.95 -13.60 -4.04
CA LYS A 9 2.39 -12.63 -3.04
C LYS A 9 3.70 -11.94 -3.45
N ILE A 10 4.71 -12.72 -3.84
CA ILE A 10 6.01 -12.15 -4.23
C ILE A 10 5.88 -11.28 -5.48
N TYR A 11 5.08 -11.70 -6.46
CA TYR A 11 4.87 -10.89 -7.65
C TYR A 11 4.28 -9.51 -7.32
N ALA A 12 3.32 -9.44 -6.39
CA ALA A 12 2.76 -8.15 -5.94
C ALA A 12 3.82 -7.26 -5.28
N ILE A 13 4.74 -7.85 -4.51
CA ILE A 13 5.87 -7.14 -3.88
C ILE A 13 6.79 -6.58 -4.96
N ILE A 14 7.19 -7.39 -5.94
CA ILE A 14 8.05 -6.97 -7.07
C ILE A 14 7.39 -5.83 -7.87
N GLU A 15 6.10 -5.97 -8.21
CA GLU A 15 5.35 -4.91 -8.92
C GLU A 15 5.38 -3.58 -8.15
N LYS A 16 5.21 -3.64 -6.82
CA LYS A 16 5.23 -2.47 -5.95
C LYS A 16 6.61 -1.78 -5.93
N ILE A 17 7.69 -2.54 -5.71
CA ILE A 17 9.06 -2.02 -5.66
C ILE A 17 9.46 -1.40 -6.99
N THR A 18 9.09 -2.06 -8.08
CA THR A 18 9.39 -1.57 -9.43
C THR A 18 8.49 -0.41 -9.85
N ALA A 19 7.63 0.10 -8.95
CA ALA A 19 6.66 1.17 -9.21
C ALA A 19 5.78 0.89 -10.44
N GLY A 20 5.45 -0.39 -10.67
CA GLY A 20 4.70 -0.81 -11.85
C GLY A 20 5.45 -0.67 -13.17
N ARG A 21 6.79 -0.57 -13.16
CA ARG A 21 7.61 -0.72 -14.38
C ARG A 21 7.50 -2.13 -14.95
N VAL A 22 7.20 -3.10 -14.10
CA VAL A 22 6.80 -4.44 -14.47
C VAL A 22 5.28 -4.48 -14.67
N LYS A 23 4.81 -4.27 -15.91
CA LYS A 23 3.37 -4.15 -16.21
C LYS A 23 2.68 -5.46 -16.62
N ASN A 24 3.44 -6.46 -17.05
CA ASN A 24 2.89 -7.69 -17.62
C ASN A 24 3.13 -8.89 -16.70
N ALA A 25 2.21 -9.15 -15.77
CA ALA A 25 2.25 -10.35 -14.92
C ALA A 25 2.23 -11.64 -15.74
N GLU A 26 1.55 -11.62 -16.88
CA GLU A 26 1.47 -12.76 -17.80
C GLU A 26 2.83 -13.14 -18.41
N ALA A 27 3.76 -12.19 -18.54
CA ALA A 27 5.11 -12.47 -19.02
C ALA A 27 5.99 -13.22 -18.00
N PHE A 28 5.55 -13.30 -16.73
CA PHE A 28 6.30 -13.96 -15.64
C PHE A 28 5.94 -15.42 -15.43
N PHE A 29 4.81 -15.87 -15.99
CA PHE A 29 4.33 -17.23 -15.78
C PHE A 29 5.26 -18.37 -16.24
N PRO A 30 6.14 -18.24 -17.26
CA PRO A 30 6.96 -19.37 -17.67
C PRO A 30 8.25 -19.58 -16.84
N ALA A 31 8.73 -18.60 -16.05
CA ALA A 31 10.05 -18.73 -15.37
C ALA A 31 10.18 -17.97 -14.03
N PRO A 32 9.35 -18.29 -13.02
CA PRO A 32 9.35 -17.54 -11.76
C PRO A 32 10.67 -17.65 -10.97
N ALA A 33 11.41 -18.77 -11.04
CA ALA A 33 12.62 -18.98 -10.25
C ALA A 33 13.80 -18.05 -10.61
N ILE A 34 14.05 -17.83 -11.91
CA ILE A 34 15.17 -17.01 -12.39
C ILE A 34 14.95 -15.54 -12.01
N PHE A 35 13.70 -15.09 -12.10
CA PHE A 35 13.32 -13.73 -11.74
C PHE A 35 13.38 -13.48 -10.23
N LEU A 36 12.89 -14.43 -9.43
CA LEU A 36 12.90 -14.30 -7.96
C LEU A 36 14.29 -14.00 -7.40
N GLY A 37 15.32 -14.71 -7.83
CA GLY A 37 16.68 -14.52 -7.31
C GLY A 37 17.24 -13.12 -7.58
N THR A 38 16.93 -12.53 -8.73
CA THR A 38 17.43 -11.21 -9.12
C THR A 38 16.75 -10.09 -8.33
N TYR A 39 15.43 -10.18 -8.17
CA TYR A 39 14.64 -9.16 -7.46
C TYR A 39 14.72 -9.29 -5.93
N ALA A 40 14.91 -10.50 -5.40
CA ALA A 40 15.10 -10.74 -3.97
C ALA A 40 16.30 -9.96 -3.41
N ARG A 41 17.42 -9.97 -4.13
CA ARG A 41 18.64 -9.26 -3.74
C ARG A 41 18.42 -7.74 -3.74
N GLN A 42 17.85 -7.21 -4.81
CA GLN A 42 17.52 -5.78 -4.90
C GLN A 42 16.56 -5.34 -3.77
N TYR A 43 15.64 -6.21 -3.37
CA TYR A 43 14.69 -5.90 -2.31
C TYR A 43 15.32 -5.86 -0.91
N MET A 44 16.16 -6.84 -0.59
CA MET A 44 16.86 -6.86 0.71
C MET A 44 17.79 -5.66 0.90
N GLU A 45 18.37 -5.15 -0.20
CA GLU A 45 19.23 -3.96 -0.18
C GLU A 45 18.44 -2.65 0.02
N ALA A 46 17.17 -2.60 -0.39
CA ALA A 46 16.36 -1.38 -0.35
C ALA A 46 15.74 -1.05 1.03
N GLY A 47 15.64 -2.03 1.95
CA GLY A 47 15.08 -1.81 3.30
C GLY A 47 13.61 -1.38 3.31
N GLU A 48 12.87 -1.69 2.24
CA GLU A 48 11.49 -1.22 2.01
C GLU A 48 10.44 -1.99 2.86
N PRO A 49 9.27 -1.39 3.14
CA PRO A 49 8.18 -2.04 3.86
C PRO A 49 7.58 -3.22 3.08
N GLY A 50 7.25 -4.30 3.80
CA GLY A 50 6.74 -5.56 3.26
C GLY A 50 7.71 -6.75 3.39
N LEU A 51 8.79 -6.62 4.16
CA LEU A 51 9.76 -7.69 4.46
C LEU A 51 9.12 -8.88 5.17
N ASP A 52 8.07 -8.64 5.96
CA ASP A 52 7.24 -9.65 6.61
C ASP A 52 6.49 -10.52 5.59
N LEU A 53 5.84 -9.88 4.61
CA LEU A 53 5.16 -10.59 3.50
C LEU A 53 6.16 -11.36 2.64
N TRP A 54 7.36 -10.83 2.46
CA TRP A 54 8.44 -11.50 1.74
C TRP A 54 8.93 -12.75 2.48
N GLY A 55 9.18 -12.65 3.78
CA GLY A 55 9.61 -13.77 4.62
C GLY A 55 8.61 -14.93 4.59
N GLU A 56 7.32 -14.64 4.82
CA GLU A 56 6.25 -15.64 4.78
C GLU A 56 6.16 -16.34 3.41
N ALA A 57 6.31 -15.57 2.32
CA ALA A 57 6.26 -16.13 0.98
C ALA A 57 7.49 -16.98 0.64
N MET A 58 8.69 -16.57 1.08
CA MET A 58 9.92 -17.34 0.88
C MET A 58 9.92 -18.64 1.68
N GLU A 59 9.42 -18.63 2.93
CA GLU A 59 9.28 -19.83 3.75
C GLU A 59 8.37 -20.87 3.06
N ALA A 60 7.25 -20.43 2.50
CA ALA A 60 6.36 -21.32 1.74
C ALA A 60 6.99 -21.84 0.42
N LEU A 61 7.93 -21.09 -0.16
CA LEU A 61 8.63 -21.47 -1.37
C LEU A 61 9.87 -22.34 -1.13
N GLU A 62 10.48 -22.29 0.05
CA GLU A 62 11.65 -23.11 0.40
C GLU A 62 11.34 -24.61 0.36
N ALA A 63 10.12 -24.99 0.74
CA ALA A 63 9.63 -26.36 0.63
C ALA A 63 9.19 -26.77 -0.79
N SER A 64 9.25 -25.84 -1.77
CA SER A 64 8.69 -26.02 -3.10
C SER A 64 9.77 -26.17 -4.17
N ASP A 65 9.52 -27.05 -5.14
CA ASP A 65 10.36 -27.17 -6.34
C ASP A 65 10.13 -26.00 -7.30
N LEU A 66 10.96 -24.95 -7.19
CA LEU A 66 10.85 -23.73 -7.98
C LEU A 66 11.10 -23.93 -9.48
N THR A 67 11.68 -25.07 -9.89
CA THR A 67 11.97 -25.34 -11.31
C THR A 67 10.73 -25.70 -12.10
N LYS A 68 9.66 -26.14 -11.43
CA LYS A 68 8.39 -26.49 -12.08
C LYS A 68 7.59 -25.25 -12.44
N PRO A 69 7.07 -25.12 -13.67
CA PRO A 69 6.14 -24.04 -13.99
C PRO A 69 4.84 -24.16 -13.16
N LEU A 70 4.12 -23.05 -13.02
CA LEU A 70 2.76 -23.06 -12.46
C LEU A 70 1.82 -23.75 -13.45
N LEU A 71 1.06 -24.72 -12.97
CA LEU A 71 0.03 -25.40 -13.76
C LEU A 71 -1.19 -24.49 -13.95
N LEU A 72 -2.00 -24.73 -14.97
CA LEU A 72 -3.23 -23.98 -15.22
C LEU A 72 -4.18 -23.99 -14.02
N ALA A 73 -4.30 -25.15 -13.36
CA ALA A 73 -5.12 -25.31 -12.14
C ALA A 73 -4.64 -24.47 -10.96
N GLU A 74 -3.36 -24.07 -10.96
CA GLU A 74 -2.75 -23.26 -9.89
C GLU A 74 -2.88 -21.75 -10.14
N GLN A 75 -3.31 -21.32 -11.34
CA GLN A 75 -3.42 -19.90 -11.67
C GLN A 75 -4.45 -19.15 -10.81
N GLY A 76 -5.54 -19.81 -10.41
CA GLY A 76 -6.53 -19.22 -9.50
C GLY A 76 -5.91 -18.85 -8.15
N ASP A 77 -5.16 -19.78 -7.57
CA ASP A 77 -4.44 -19.59 -6.30
C ASP A 77 -3.36 -18.51 -6.40
N PHE A 78 -2.66 -18.44 -7.54
CA PHE A 78 -1.73 -17.36 -7.81
C PHE A 78 -2.41 -15.99 -7.69
N TRP A 79 -3.53 -15.79 -8.39
CA TRP A 79 -4.25 -14.51 -8.34
C TRP A 79 -4.78 -14.20 -6.94
N ILE A 80 -5.21 -15.20 -6.19
CA ILE A 80 -5.62 -15.03 -4.79
C ILE A 80 -4.46 -14.48 -3.95
N GLY A 81 -3.28 -15.10 -4.01
CA GLY A 81 -2.10 -14.64 -3.27
C GLY A 81 -1.64 -13.25 -3.71
N TYR A 82 -1.64 -12.99 -5.02
CA TYR A 82 -1.29 -11.70 -5.59
C TYR A 82 -2.20 -10.58 -5.13
N TYR A 83 -3.53 -10.74 -5.25
CA TYR A 83 -4.45 -9.67 -4.86
C TYR A 83 -4.44 -9.45 -3.35
N ALA A 84 -4.26 -10.50 -2.54
CA ALA A 84 -4.11 -10.37 -1.10
C ALA A 84 -2.87 -9.52 -0.74
N ALA A 85 -1.70 -9.85 -1.30
CA ALA A 85 -0.48 -9.07 -1.05
C ALA A 85 -0.56 -7.66 -1.65
N LYS A 86 -1.09 -7.50 -2.87
CA LYS A 86 -1.26 -6.19 -3.50
C LYS A 86 -2.18 -5.28 -2.68
N HIS A 87 -3.21 -5.84 -2.05
CA HIS A 87 -4.07 -5.11 -1.13
C HIS A 87 -3.31 -4.71 0.14
N ALA A 88 -2.52 -5.63 0.73
CA ALA A 88 -1.69 -5.33 1.89
C ALA A 88 -0.62 -4.25 1.59
N LEU A 89 0.06 -4.33 0.45
CA LEU A 89 1.08 -3.37 -0.01
C LEU A 89 0.52 -2.02 -0.45
N ARG A 90 -0.77 -1.94 -0.77
CA ARG A 90 -1.45 -0.69 -1.13
C ARG A 90 -1.59 0.26 0.05
N LEU A 91 -1.53 -0.27 1.27
CA LEU A 91 -1.74 0.49 2.49
C LEU A 91 -0.42 0.52 3.27
N PRO A 92 0.45 1.52 3.05
CA PRO A 92 1.59 1.72 3.93
C PRO A 92 1.03 2.15 5.30
N GLY A 93 0.88 1.17 6.20
CA GLY A 93 0.44 1.37 7.56
C GLY A 93 -1.04 1.11 7.83
N LYS A 94 -1.38 1.15 9.12
CA LYS A 94 -2.75 1.02 9.64
C LYS A 94 -3.66 1.98 8.89
N SER A 95 -4.61 1.44 8.13
CA SER A 95 -5.68 2.26 7.54
C SER A 95 -6.62 2.69 8.64
N LEU A 96 -6.93 3.97 8.64
CA LEU A 96 -7.78 4.60 9.62
C LEU A 96 -9.14 4.84 9.00
N SER A 97 -10.17 4.54 9.78
CA SER A 97 -11.52 5.00 9.48
C SER A 97 -11.59 6.53 9.58
N THR A 98 -12.65 7.09 8.98
CA THR A 98 -12.99 8.51 9.14
C THR A 98 -13.09 8.94 10.60
N LYS A 99 -13.60 8.08 11.48
CA LYS A 99 -13.77 8.36 12.92
C LYS A 99 -12.44 8.36 13.66
N GLU A 100 -11.55 7.41 13.38
CA GLU A 100 -10.22 7.38 13.98
C GLU A 100 -9.39 8.60 13.53
N THR A 101 -9.47 8.94 12.24
CA THR A 101 -8.79 10.11 11.68
C THR A 101 -9.29 11.41 12.30
N ALA A 102 -10.60 11.56 12.47
CA ALA A 102 -11.22 12.68 13.19
C ALA A 102 -10.65 12.83 14.61
N LYS A 103 -10.57 11.72 15.35
CA LYS A 103 -10.00 11.68 16.70
C LYS A 103 -8.52 12.07 16.73
N ILE A 104 -7.72 11.60 15.76
CA ILE A 104 -6.29 11.92 15.67
C ILE A 104 -6.04 13.39 15.31
N LEU A 105 -6.86 13.95 14.43
CA LEU A 105 -6.73 15.35 13.98
C LEU A 105 -7.42 16.35 14.92
N GLY A 106 -8.28 15.89 15.83
CA GLY A 106 -9.06 16.78 16.70
C GLY A 106 -10.13 17.57 15.95
N ILE A 107 -10.68 17.03 14.85
CA ILE A 107 -11.72 17.68 14.03
C ILE A 107 -12.94 16.77 13.86
N ASP A 108 -14.07 17.35 13.46
CA ASP A 108 -15.30 16.57 13.25
C ASP A 108 -15.18 15.59 12.06
N ALA A 109 -15.84 14.43 12.17
CA ALA A 109 -15.82 13.41 11.13
C ALA A 109 -16.49 13.87 9.83
N ALA A 110 -17.47 14.78 9.86
CA ALA A 110 -18.02 15.41 8.67
C ALA A 110 -16.98 16.30 7.97
N THR A 111 -16.18 17.06 8.73
CA THR A 111 -15.06 17.85 8.19
C THR A 111 -14.04 16.93 7.52
N VAL A 112 -13.68 15.80 8.15
CA VAL A 112 -12.79 14.80 7.51
C VAL A 112 -13.36 14.31 6.18
N ARG A 113 -14.67 14.01 6.10
CA ARG A 113 -15.31 13.61 4.84
C ARG A 113 -15.27 14.69 3.77
N GLN A 114 -15.47 15.95 4.15
CA GLN A 114 -15.34 17.08 3.21
C GLN A 114 -13.90 17.18 2.68
N GLN A 115 -12.90 17.06 3.55
CA GLN A 115 -11.49 17.10 3.15
C GLN A 115 -11.10 15.90 2.27
N LEU A 116 -11.69 14.71 2.51
CA LEU A 116 -11.54 13.54 1.63
C LEU A 116 -12.16 13.77 0.26
N ALA A 117 -13.38 14.34 0.20
CA ALA A 117 -14.03 14.70 -1.05
C ALA A 117 -13.24 15.76 -1.83
N ALA A 118 -12.55 16.66 -1.12
CA ALA A 118 -11.62 17.64 -1.69
C ALA A 118 -10.23 17.05 -2.05
N GLY A 119 -10.00 15.76 -1.87
CA GLY A 119 -8.74 15.09 -2.24
C GLY A 119 -7.54 15.44 -1.38
N ARG A 120 -7.74 15.93 -0.14
CA ARG A 120 -6.65 16.39 0.73
C ARG A 120 -5.84 15.27 1.40
N PHE A 121 -6.34 14.03 1.37
CA PHE A 121 -5.65 12.86 1.90
C PHE A 121 -5.15 11.97 0.76
N PRO A 122 -3.86 12.05 0.38
CA PRO A 122 -3.31 11.25 -0.71
C PRO A 122 -3.40 9.75 -0.37
N GLY A 123 -3.81 8.95 -1.35
CA GLY A 123 -3.96 7.50 -1.18
C GLY A 123 -5.19 7.06 -0.38
N ALA A 124 -6.04 8.00 0.07
CA ALA A 124 -7.33 7.62 0.64
C ALA A 124 -8.23 6.98 -0.43
N THR A 125 -8.86 5.87 -0.08
CA THR A 125 -9.74 5.12 -0.98
C THR A 125 -11.07 4.84 -0.31
N LYS A 126 -12.14 4.80 -1.11
CA LYS A 126 -13.48 4.46 -0.63
C LYS A 126 -13.74 2.99 -0.90
N PHE A 127 -14.03 2.23 0.16
CA PHE A 127 -14.38 0.81 0.09
C PHE A 127 -15.82 0.63 0.57
N GLY A 128 -16.75 0.43 -0.37
CA GLY A 128 -18.18 0.41 -0.08
C GLY A 128 -18.68 1.74 0.46
N ARG A 129 -19.12 1.77 1.72
CA ARG A 129 -19.62 2.97 2.40
C ARG A 129 -18.55 3.69 3.22
N ASP A 130 -17.41 3.05 3.44
CA ASP A 130 -16.38 3.53 4.35
C ASP A 130 -15.15 4.05 3.60
N TRP A 131 -14.47 5.01 4.22
CA TRP A 131 -13.18 5.52 3.76
C TRP A 131 -12.05 4.83 4.50
N GLN A 132 -11.04 4.42 3.73
CA GLN A 132 -9.77 3.89 4.21
C GLN A 132 -8.71 4.96 3.98
N ILE A 133 -8.18 5.50 5.07
CA ILE A 133 -7.24 6.63 5.05
C ILE A 133 -5.88 6.10 5.52
N PRO A 134 -4.83 6.12 4.69
CA PRO A 134 -3.50 5.74 5.12
C PRO A 134 -3.04 6.62 6.28
N SER A 135 -2.49 6.04 7.34
CA SER A 135 -1.99 6.81 8.49
C SER A 135 -0.92 7.84 8.09
N GLY A 136 -0.09 7.53 7.09
CA GLY A 136 0.88 8.48 6.53
C GLY A 136 0.23 9.74 5.95
N ALA A 137 -0.91 9.60 5.27
CA ALA A 137 -1.66 10.73 4.73
C ALA A 137 -2.20 11.65 5.84
N VAL A 138 -2.55 11.09 7.00
CA VAL A 138 -3.00 11.87 8.17
C VAL A 138 -1.86 12.69 8.77
N ALA A 139 -0.66 12.09 8.88
CA ALA A 139 0.53 12.80 9.35
C ALA A 139 0.96 13.95 8.42
N GLU A 140 0.91 13.72 7.10
CA GLU A 140 1.16 14.76 6.10
C GLU A 140 0.15 15.90 6.19
N TYR A 141 -1.15 15.56 6.32
CA TYR A 141 -2.21 16.56 6.44
C TYR A 141 -1.96 17.46 7.66
N ARG A 142 -1.67 16.87 8.83
CA ARG A 142 -1.37 17.62 10.06
C ARG A 142 -0.21 18.60 9.87
N THR A 143 0.84 18.18 9.18
CA THR A 143 2.02 19.02 8.90
C THR A 143 1.67 20.19 7.97
N LYS A 144 0.82 19.97 6.97
CA LYS A 144 0.37 21.02 6.03
C LYS A 144 -0.54 22.04 6.71
N SER A 145 -1.52 21.59 7.50
CA SER A 145 -2.45 22.47 8.21
C SER A 145 -1.74 23.36 9.23
N ALA A 146 -0.72 22.83 9.92
CA ALA A 146 0.09 23.63 10.85
C ALA A 146 0.82 24.80 10.17
N ARG A 147 1.19 24.67 8.89
CA ARG A 147 1.84 25.75 8.12
C ARG A 147 0.84 26.80 7.63
N GLN A 148 -0.41 26.42 7.36
CA GLN A 148 -1.44 27.33 6.85
C GLN A 148 -2.04 28.19 7.96
N GLY A 149 -2.19 27.65 9.18
CA GLY A 149 -2.77 28.38 10.31
C GLY A 149 -1.95 29.59 10.80
N THR A 150 -0.68 29.74 10.40
CA THR A 150 0.15 30.89 10.81
C THR A 150 -0.12 32.14 9.97
N VAL A 151 -0.77 32.02 8.81
CA VAL A 151 -0.95 33.16 7.88
C VAL A 151 -2.29 33.87 8.08
N ASP A 152 -3.34 33.18 8.55
CA ASP A 152 -4.71 33.74 8.60
C ASP A 152 -5.04 34.52 9.89
N ASP A 153 -4.11 34.63 10.84
CA ASP A 153 -4.31 35.37 12.11
C ASP A 153 -3.54 36.70 12.20
N VAL A 154 -2.78 37.10 11.16
CA VAL A 154 -1.99 38.34 11.20
C VAL A 154 -2.77 39.60 10.77
N ASP A 155 -3.88 39.47 10.05
CA ASP A 155 -4.57 40.63 9.43
C ASP A 155 -5.95 40.98 10.03
N ARG A 156 -6.33 40.44 11.20
CA ARG A 156 -7.67 40.69 11.79
C ARG A 156 -7.78 41.84 12.78
N ASP A 157 -6.70 42.57 13.07
CA ASP A 157 -6.70 43.74 13.97
C ASP A 157 -6.15 45.01 13.27
N VAL A 158 -6.72 45.41 12.14
CA VAL A 158 -6.57 46.79 11.66
C VAL A 158 -7.78 47.59 12.14
N PRO A 159 -7.67 48.37 13.23
CA PRO A 159 -8.74 49.28 13.64
C PRO A 159 -8.97 50.33 12.55
N ALA A 160 -10.23 50.53 12.19
CA ALA A 160 -10.63 51.63 11.32
C ALA A 160 -10.52 52.94 12.11
N GLU A 161 -9.64 53.84 11.66
CA GLU A 161 -9.60 55.25 12.08
C GLU A 161 -10.69 56.07 11.38
#